data_AF-A0A2A4NXK5-F1
#
_entry.id   AF-A0A2A4NXK5-F1
#
_cell.length_a   1.000
_cell.length_b   1.000
_cell.length_c   1.000
_cell.angle_alpha   90.00
_cell.angle_beta   90.00
_cell.angle_gamma   90.00
#
_symmetry.space_group_name_H-M   'P 1'
#
loop_
_entity.id
_entity.type
_entity.pdbx_description
1 polymer ?
#
loop_
_entity_poly.entity_id
_entity_poly.type
_entity_poly.pdbx_seq_one_letter_code
_entity_poly.pdbx_strand_id
1 'polypeptide(L)'
;HSLQAFQGAVFAALDAGSFSSSDWDYSQQHLAILSGLYGVLRPLDLMMPYRLEMGTRLTNPHGANLYQYWGERIADQVEQLVAKQGDEVIINLASKEYFKAVDHEQIQSKVIELQFKERKGDAFKTIGVHAKHARGLMARYILLEQLDHPEQLKSFTDEGYEFNQGLSQPAQLVFTRG
;
A
#
# COMPACT_ATOMS: atom_id res chain seq x y z
N HIS A 1 14.91 5.96 -9.43
CA HIS A 1 14.08 4.77 -9.20
C HIS A 1 12.67 5.19 -8.80
N SER A 2 11.65 4.38 -9.08
CA SER A 2 10.23 4.75 -8.94
C SER A 2 9.89 5.26 -7.54
N LEU A 3 10.38 4.58 -6.49
CA LEU A 3 10.05 4.93 -5.11
C LEU A 3 10.55 6.33 -4.71
N GLN A 4 11.71 6.74 -5.23
CA GLN A 4 12.27 8.08 -4.98
C GLN A 4 11.62 9.16 -5.85
N ALA A 5 10.93 8.80 -6.93
CA ALA A 5 10.28 9.74 -7.84
C ALA A 5 8.90 10.18 -7.34
N PHE A 6 8.23 9.33 -6.55
CA PHE A 6 6.93 9.66 -5.97
C PHE A 6 7.03 10.66 -4.82
N GLN A 7 6.03 11.53 -4.72
CA GLN A 7 5.93 12.56 -3.68
C GLN A 7 4.54 12.51 -3.02
N GLY A 8 4.46 12.98 -1.77
CA GLY A 8 3.21 13.06 -1.01
C GLY A 8 3.34 12.43 0.38
N ALA A 9 2.29 12.54 1.20
CA ALA A 9 2.33 12.16 2.61
C ALA A 9 2.76 10.69 2.85
N VAL A 10 2.35 9.75 1.98
CA VAL A 10 2.78 8.35 2.08
C VAL A 10 4.30 8.23 1.87
N PHE A 11 4.82 8.78 0.77
CA PHE A 11 6.23 8.64 0.38
C PHE A 11 7.17 9.45 1.28
N ALA A 12 6.71 10.61 1.76
CA ALA A 12 7.45 11.41 2.75
C ALA A 12 7.60 10.66 4.08
N ALA A 13 6.55 9.97 4.54
CA ALA A 13 6.61 9.17 5.76
C ALA A 13 7.37 7.84 5.60
N LEU A 14 7.31 7.25 4.40
CA LEU A 14 8.11 6.08 4.05
C LEU A 14 9.61 6.39 4.13
N ASP A 15 9.98 7.61 3.70
CA ASP A 15 11.33 8.16 3.75
C ASP A 15 12.37 7.19 3.16
N ALA A 16 12.21 6.88 1.87
CA ALA A 16 13.12 6.00 1.14
C ALA A 16 14.56 6.56 1.05
N GLY A 17 14.77 7.83 1.38
CA GLY A 17 16.10 8.44 1.45
C GLY A 17 16.97 7.90 2.59
N SER A 18 16.37 7.32 3.63
CA SER A 18 17.11 6.72 4.75
C SER A 18 17.35 5.21 4.62
N PHE A 19 16.93 4.59 3.52
CA PHE A 19 17.09 3.15 3.31
C PHE A 19 18.56 2.77 3.10
N SER A 20 19.01 1.76 3.83
CA SER A 20 20.26 1.05 3.58
C SER A 20 20.15 0.17 2.32
N SER A 21 21.27 -0.40 1.87
CA SER A 21 21.26 -1.32 0.72
C SER A 21 20.36 -2.54 0.96
N SER A 22 20.35 -3.09 2.18
CA SER A 22 19.46 -4.22 2.51
C SER A 22 17.99 -3.81 2.50
N ASP A 23 17.65 -2.59 2.92
CA ASP A 23 16.26 -2.11 2.89
C ASP A 23 15.80 -1.89 1.44
N TRP A 24 16.70 -1.46 0.55
CA TRP A 24 16.43 -1.38 -0.88
C TRP A 24 16.19 -2.77 -1.49
N ASP A 25 17.02 -3.76 -1.18
CA ASP A 25 16.85 -5.12 -1.67
C ASP A 25 15.56 -5.76 -1.16
N TYR A 26 15.23 -5.54 0.13
CA TYR A 26 14.00 -6.02 0.76
C TYR A 26 12.78 -5.32 0.14
N SER A 27 12.80 -4.00 0.02
CA SER A 27 11.69 -3.26 -0.60
C SER A 27 11.46 -3.64 -2.05
N GLN A 28 12.51 -3.90 -2.82
CA GLN A 28 12.38 -4.31 -4.22
C GLN A 28 11.62 -5.62 -4.39
N GLN A 29 11.64 -6.47 -3.36
CA GLN A 29 10.87 -7.68 -3.28
C GLN A 29 9.48 -7.35 -2.70
N HIS A 30 9.40 -6.82 -1.48
CA HIS A 30 8.15 -6.80 -0.73
C HIS A 30 7.27 -5.55 -0.89
N LEU A 31 7.67 -4.56 -1.70
CA LEU A 31 6.84 -3.37 -1.98
C LEU A 31 6.39 -3.31 -3.44
N ALA A 32 5.09 -3.11 -3.64
CA ALA A 32 4.49 -2.77 -4.92
C ALA A 32 3.70 -1.47 -4.82
N ILE A 33 3.84 -0.61 -5.84
CA ILE A 33 3.22 0.71 -5.91
C ILE A 33 2.22 0.70 -7.07
N LEU A 34 0.93 0.88 -6.76
CA LEU A 34 -0.11 1.01 -7.78
C LEU A 34 -0.01 2.37 -8.48
N SER A 35 -0.11 2.35 -9.81
CA SER A 35 0.09 3.50 -10.69
C SER A 35 -0.99 3.56 -11.77
N GLY A 36 -1.58 4.75 -11.98
CA GLY A 36 -2.56 4.94 -13.06
C GLY A 36 -1.97 4.74 -14.46
N LEU A 37 -0.69 5.05 -14.64
CA LEU A 37 0.01 4.95 -15.94
C LEU A 37 0.75 3.62 -16.12
N TYR A 38 1.38 3.12 -15.06
CA TYR A 38 2.27 1.95 -15.14
C TYR A 38 1.63 0.67 -14.58
N GLY A 39 0.45 0.75 -13.97
CA GLY A 39 -0.23 -0.40 -13.35
C GLY A 39 0.40 -0.72 -12.00
N VAL A 40 1.46 -1.52 -12.00
CA VAL A 40 2.25 -1.88 -10.82
C VAL A 40 3.72 -1.50 -11.04
N LEU A 41 4.31 -0.81 -10.08
CA LEU A 41 5.73 -0.47 -10.06
C LEU A 41 6.40 -1.07 -8.83
N ARG A 42 7.60 -1.62 -9.00
CA ARG A 42 8.49 -1.97 -7.89
C ARG A 42 9.46 -0.81 -7.59
N PRO A 43 10.00 -0.72 -6.37
CA PRO A 43 10.80 0.42 -5.92
C PRO A 43 11.93 0.87 -6.84
N LEU A 44 12.62 -0.08 -7.48
CA LEU A 44 13.77 0.16 -8.35
C LEU A 44 13.42 0.31 -9.83
N ASP A 45 12.15 0.11 -10.22
CA ASP A 45 11.75 0.29 -11.62
C ASP A 45 12.01 1.74 -12.08
N LEU A 46 12.37 1.90 -13.35
CA LEU A 46 12.54 3.21 -13.96
C LEU A 46 11.17 3.76 -14.36
N MET A 47 10.94 5.05 -14.12
CA MET A 47 9.72 5.72 -14.54
C MET A 47 10.01 7.14 -14.99
N MET A 48 9.22 7.62 -15.93
CA MET A 48 9.18 9.03 -16.30
C MET A 48 8.19 9.79 -15.43
N PRO A 49 8.43 11.08 -15.14
CA PRO A 49 7.47 11.93 -14.45
C PRO A 49 6.13 11.95 -15.18
N TYR A 50 5.04 11.80 -14.43
CA TYR A 50 3.69 11.85 -14.96
C TYR A 50 2.72 12.28 -13.86
N ARG A 51 1.51 12.68 -14.25
CA ARG A 51 0.39 12.88 -13.33
C ARG A 51 -0.87 12.27 -13.94
N LEU A 52 -1.17 11.05 -13.51
CA LEU A 52 -2.37 10.32 -13.92
C LEU A 52 -2.86 9.48 -12.74
N GLU A 53 -3.83 10.02 -11.99
CA GLU A 53 -4.40 9.31 -10.84
C GLU A 53 -5.39 8.24 -11.32
N MET A 54 -5.50 7.14 -10.57
CA MET A 54 -6.30 5.98 -10.96
C MET A 54 -7.78 6.31 -11.16
N GLY A 55 -8.32 7.27 -10.39
CA GLY A 55 -9.70 7.75 -10.53
C GLY A 55 -9.97 8.61 -11.78
N THR A 56 -8.96 8.92 -12.59
CA THR A 56 -9.11 9.77 -13.78
C THR A 56 -10.05 9.13 -14.80
N ARG A 57 -11.08 9.88 -15.22
CA ARG A 57 -11.93 9.48 -16.35
C ARG A 57 -11.20 9.79 -17.65
N LEU A 58 -10.57 8.76 -18.21
CA LEU A 58 -9.85 8.82 -19.48
C LEU A 58 -10.43 7.77 -20.43
N THR A 59 -11.15 8.21 -21.45
CA THR A 59 -11.65 7.32 -22.50
C THR A 59 -10.47 6.73 -23.29
N ASN A 60 -10.49 5.42 -23.48
CA ASN A 60 -9.44 4.64 -24.11
C ASN A 60 -10.07 3.44 -24.84
N PRO A 61 -9.32 2.69 -25.67
CA PRO A 61 -9.87 1.56 -26.42
C PRO A 61 -10.53 0.45 -25.58
N HIS A 62 -10.23 0.40 -24.27
CA HIS A 62 -10.74 -0.59 -23.33
C HIS A 62 -11.84 -0.05 -22.40
N GLY A 63 -12.22 1.23 -22.49
CA GLY A 63 -13.33 1.78 -21.70
C GLY A 63 -13.29 3.29 -21.48
N ALA A 64 -14.13 3.75 -20.55
CA ALA A 64 -14.30 5.17 -20.21
C ALA A 64 -13.39 5.65 -19.07
N ASN A 65 -12.62 4.76 -18.45
CA ASN A 65 -11.74 5.08 -17.32
C ASN A 65 -10.59 4.07 -17.19
N LEU A 66 -9.66 4.36 -16.26
CA LEU A 66 -8.47 3.53 -16.04
C LEU A 66 -8.78 2.18 -15.37
N TYR A 67 -9.85 2.06 -14.57
CA TYR A 67 -10.25 0.77 -14.00
C TYR A 67 -10.60 -0.24 -15.10
N GLN A 68 -11.37 0.19 -16.10
CA GLN A 68 -11.70 -0.63 -17.28
C GLN A 68 -10.48 -0.87 -18.17
N TYR A 69 -9.60 0.12 -18.30
CA TYR A 69 -8.37 -0.03 -19.06
C TYR A 69 -7.47 -1.12 -18.50
N TRP A 70 -7.26 -1.12 -17.18
CA TRP A 70 -6.40 -2.08 -16.51
C TRP A 70 -7.05 -3.45 -16.40
N GLY A 71 -8.37 -3.51 -16.15
CA GLY A 71 -9.10 -4.77 -16.00
C GLY A 71 -8.39 -5.67 -14.98
N GLU A 72 -8.15 -6.92 -15.37
CA GLU A 72 -7.49 -7.94 -14.54
C GLU A 72 -5.97 -7.76 -14.42
N ARG A 73 -5.34 -6.99 -15.33
CA ARG A 73 -3.87 -6.97 -15.49
C ARG A 73 -3.11 -6.52 -14.24
N ILE A 74 -3.69 -5.65 -13.43
CA ILE A 74 -3.05 -5.22 -12.17
C ILE A 74 -3.06 -6.37 -11.16
N ALA A 75 -4.18 -7.08 -11.02
CA ALA A 75 -4.26 -8.23 -10.11
C ALA A 75 -3.31 -9.35 -10.55
N ASP A 76 -3.26 -9.66 -11.85
CA ASP A 76 -2.31 -10.62 -12.41
C ASP A 76 -0.85 -10.26 -12.06
N GLN A 77 -0.48 -8.99 -12.21
CA GLN A 77 0.87 -8.53 -11.88
C GLN A 77 1.16 -8.64 -10.38
N VAL A 78 0.21 -8.28 -9.52
CA VAL A 78 0.36 -8.41 -8.06
C VAL A 78 0.54 -9.88 -7.67
N GLU A 79 -0.29 -10.79 -8.17
CA GLU A 79 -0.17 -12.22 -7.86
C GLU A 79 1.13 -12.82 -8.39
N GLN A 80 1.60 -12.40 -9.57
CA GLN A 80 2.91 -12.82 -10.07
C GLN A 80 4.05 -12.40 -9.15
N LEU A 81 3.96 -11.22 -8.51
CA LEU A 81 4.97 -10.76 -7.55
C LEU A 81 4.93 -11.60 -6.26
N VAL A 82 3.74 -11.87 -5.74
CA VAL A 82 3.53 -12.69 -4.54
C VAL A 82 4.01 -14.12 -4.78
N ALA A 83 3.58 -14.75 -5.86
CA ALA A 83 3.99 -16.12 -6.22
C ALA A 83 5.50 -16.26 -6.44
N LYS A 84 6.17 -15.22 -6.97
CA LYS A 84 7.62 -15.22 -7.17
C LYS A 84 8.41 -15.22 -5.85
N GLN A 85 7.83 -14.68 -4.78
CA GLN A 85 8.42 -14.69 -3.44
C GLN A 85 8.13 -15.98 -2.69
N GLY A 86 7.11 -16.74 -3.11
CA GLY A 86 6.57 -17.85 -2.33
C GLY A 86 5.73 -17.39 -1.15
N ASP A 87 5.27 -16.13 -1.20
CA ASP A 87 4.39 -15.54 -0.20
C ASP A 87 2.93 -15.94 -0.45
N GLU A 88 2.09 -15.76 0.56
CA GLU A 88 0.64 -16.03 0.48
C GLU A 88 -0.21 -14.86 0.98
N VAL A 89 0.42 -13.72 1.29
CA VAL A 89 -0.23 -12.59 1.97
C VAL A 89 0.09 -11.26 1.29
N ILE A 90 -0.94 -10.45 1.11
CA ILE A 90 -0.83 -9.07 0.61
C ILE A 90 -1.23 -8.12 1.75
N ILE A 91 -0.31 -7.22 2.12
CA ILE A 91 -0.58 -6.14 3.05
C ILE A 91 -1.07 -4.90 2.28
N ASN A 92 -2.37 -4.61 2.35
CA ASN A 92 -2.96 -3.50 1.63
C ASN A 92 -2.84 -2.18 2.42
N LEU A 93 -1.87 -1.36 2.01
CA LEU A 93 -1.70 0.04 2.45
C LEU A 93 -2.12 1.06 1.39
N ALA A 94 -2.68 0.62 0.26
CA ALA A 94 -3.12 1.52 -0.80
C ALA A 94 -4.39 2.29 -0.37
N SER A 95 -4.66 3.40 -1.06
CA SER A 95 -5.96 4.06 -0.92
C SER A 95 -7.04 3.22 -1.60
N LYS A 96 -8.31 3.42 -1.20
CA LYS A 96 -9.45 2.75 -1.86
C LYS A 96 -9.52 3.05 -3.36
N GLU A 97 -9.06 4.24 -3.78
CA GLU A 97 -9.03 4.61 -5.20
C GLU A 97 -8.08 3.72 -5.99
N TYR A 98 -6.87 3.50 -5.49
CA TYR A 98 -5.88 2.68 -6.19
C TYR A 98 -6.21 1.19 -6.05
N PHE A 99 -6.58 0.73 -4.84
CA PHE A 99 -6.89 -0.68 -4.63
C PHE A 99 -8.12 -1.16 -5.40
N LYS A 100 -9.07 -0.26 -5.72
CA LYS A 100 -10.21 -0.56 -6.60
C LYS A 100 -9.78 -1.00 -8.02
N ALA A 101 -8.57 -0.67 -8.46
CA ALA A 101 -8.04 -1.13 -9.75
C ALA A 101 -7.45 -2.54 -9.70
N VAL A 102 -7.33 -3.12 -8.52
CA VAL A 102 -7.02 -4.55 -8.36
C VAL A 102 -8.34 -5.30 -8.50
N ASP A 103 -8.39 -6.27 -9.41
CA ASP A 103 -9.52 -7.20 -9.48
C ASP A 103 -9.42 -8.23 -8.35
N HIS A 104 -10.33 -8.14 -7.38
CA HIS A 104 -10.30 -9.01 -6.20
C HIS A 104 -10.62 -10.47 -6.52
N GLU A 105 -11.32 -10.75 -7.63
CA GLU A 105 -11.65 -12.13 -8.02
C GLU A 105 -10.42 -12.89 -8.53
N GLN A 106 -9.40 -12.16 -9.00
CA GLN A 106 -8.13 -12.71 -9.47
C GLN A 106 -7.08 -12.86 -8.34
N ILE A 107 -7.31 -12.25 -7.18
CA ILE A 107 -6.41 -12.35 -6.03
C ILE A 107 -6.67 -13.67 -5.29
N GLN A 108 -5.68 -14.57 -5.33
CA GLN A 108 -5.67 -15.84 -4.60
C GLN A 108 -5.04 -15.68 -3.20
N SER A 109 -4.15 -14.71 -3.07
CA SER A 109 -3.41 -14.42 -1.85
C SER A 109 -4.31 -13.80 -0.78
N LYS A 110 -4.01 -14.05 0.50
CA LYS A 110 -4.75 -13.47 1.62
C LYS A 110 -4.47 -11.97 1.70
N VAL A 111 -5.49 -11.15 1.50
CA VAL A 111 -5.37 -9.70 1.68
C VAL A 111 -5.65 -9.30 3.12
N ILE A 112 -4.74 -8.50 3.71
CA ILE A 112 -4.92 -7.86 5.02
C ILE A 112 -4.98 -6.34 4.80
N GLU A 113 -6.12 -5.73 5.09
CA GLU A 113 -6.31 -4.28 5.00
C GLU A 113 -5.92 -3.60 6.32
N LEU A 114 -5.20 -2.48 6.24
CA LEU A 114 -4.86 -1.67 7.41
C LEU A 114 -5.63 -0.35 7.43
N GLN A 115 -6.23 -0.05 8.57
CA GLN A 115 -6.92 1.21 8.80
C GLN A 115 -6.29 1.98 9.95
N PHE A 116 -5.98 3.24 9.68
CA PHE A 116 -5.47 4.18 10.68
C PHE A 116 -6.58 5.16 11.05
N LYS A 117 -6.86 5.27 12.35
CA LYS A 117 -7.94 6.10 12.89
C LYS A 117 -7.44 6.94 14.05
N GLU A 118 -8.08 8.08 14.26
CA GLU A 118 -7.77 8.99 15.36
C GLU A 118 -8.98 9.26 16.20
N ARG A 119 -8.75 9.50 17.49
CA ARG A 119 -9.80 9.85 18.42
C ARG A 119 -10.39 11.21 18.05
N LYS A 120 -11.71 11.25 17.86
CA LYS A 120 -12.50 12.46 17.62
C LYS A 120 -13.72 12.43 18.53
N GLY A 121 -13.59 13.03 19.72
CA GLY A 121 -14.55 12.89 20.80
C GLY A 121 -14.49 11.48 21.38
N ASP A 122 -15.64 10.79 21.40
CA ASP A 122 -15.78 9.44 21.95
C ASP A 122 -15.60 8.31 20.92
N ALA A 123 -15.25 8.66 19.67
CA ALA A 123 -15.12 7.70 18.58
C ALA A 123 -13.81 7.84 17.80
N PHE A 124 -13.35 6.75 17.20
CA PHE A 124 -12.21 6.74 16.30
C PHE A 124 -12.65 6.92 14.84
N LYS A 125 -12.05 7.88 14.14
CA LYS A 125 -12.35 8.21 12.73
C LYS A 125 -11.10 8.28 11.88
N THR A 126 -11.21 7.88 10.61
CA THR A 126 -10.13 8.05 9.65
C THR A 126 -10.01 9.51 9.23
N ILE A 127 -8.86 10.13 9.50
CA ILE A 127 -8.51 11.45 9.00
C ILE A 127 -7.59 11.27 7.79
N GLY A 128 -8.05 11.66 6.59
CA GLY A 128 -7.43 11.23 5.33
C GLY A 128 -5.92 11.55 5.19
N VAL A 129 -5.49 12.75 5.63
CA VAL A 129 -4.06 13.14 5.59
C VAL A 129 -3.24 12.26 6.53
N HIS A 130 -3.73 12.07 7.77
CA HIS A 130 -3.05 11.27 8.78
C HIS A 130 -3.01 9.79 8.41
N ALA A 131 -4.08 9.26 7.82
CA ALA A 131 -4.10 7.88 7.34
C ALA A 131 -3.14 7.65 6.17
N LYS A 132 -2.95 8.64 5.28
CA LYS A 132 -1.92 8.58 4.23
C LYS A 132 -0.52 8.56 4.84
N HIS A 133 -0.25 9.43 5.80
CA HIS A 133 1.02 9.46 6.51
C HIS A 133 1.31 8.14 7.23
N ALA A 134 0.35 7.64 8.00
CA ALA A 134 0.48 6.39 8.74
C ALA A 134 0.68 5.15 7.86
N ARG A 135 0.12 5.13 6.65
CA ARG A 135 0.43 4.07 5.65
C ARG A 135 1.90 4.09 5.24
N GLY A 136 2.48 5.27 5.08
CA GLY A 136 3.91 5.41 4.80
C GLY A 136 4.77 4.94 5.97
N LEU A 137 4.41 5.30 7.20
CA LEU A 137 5.08 4.82 8.41
C LEU A 137 4.99 3.30 8.55
N MET A 138 3.82 2.71 8.31
CA MET A 138 3.65 1.26 8.37
C MET A 138 4.45 0.55 7.28
N ALA A 139 4.46 1.06 6.06
CA ALA A 139 5.32 0.52 5.00
C ALA A 139 6.81 0.63 5.38
N ARG A 140 7.24 1.75 5.97
CA ARG A 140 8.59 1.92 6.50
C ARG A 140 8.91 0.88 7.56
N TYR A 141 8.03 0.72 8.55
CA TYR A 141 8.18 -0.25 9.63
C TYR A 141 8.35 -1.68 9.10
N ILE A 142 7.47 -2.11 8.17
CA ILE A 142 7.56 -3.43 7.53
C ILE A 142 8.92 -3.63 6.85
N LEU A 143 9.40 -2.62 6.13
CA LEU A 143 10.60 -2.73 5.31
C LEU A 143 11.89 -2.64 6.12
N LEU A 144 11.96 -1.77 7.12
CA LEU A 144 13.16 -1.59 7.94
C LEU A 144 13.32 -2.71 8.98
N GLU A 145 12.21 -3.18 9.56
CA GLU A 145 12.24 -4.32 10.48
C GLU A 145 12.19 -5.66 9.73
N GLN A 146 12.11 -5.64 8.39
CA GLN A 146 12.07 -6.80 7.51
C GLN A 146 11.05 -7.85 7.98
N LEU A 147 9.84 -7.37 8.27
CA LEU A 147 8.77 -8.21 8.79
C LEU A 147 8.34 -9.24 7.75
N ASP A 148 8.28 -10.49 8.16
CA ASP A 148 7.94 -11.65 7.33
C ASP A 148 6.57 -12.25 7.69
N HIS A 149 5.96 -11.84 8.82
CA HIS A 149 4.71 -12.40 9.33
C HIS A 149 3.69 -11.31 9.70
N PRO A 150 2.41 -11.43 9.26
CA PRO A 150 1.40 -10.39 9.53
C PRO A 150 1.12 -10.10 11.00
N GLU A 151 1.37 -11.05 11.89
CA GLU A 151 1.19 -10.87 13.33
C GLU A 151 2.17 -9.83 13.91
N GLN A 152 3.35 -9.66 13.31
CA GLN A 152 4.33 -8.66 13.74
C GLN A 152 3.84 -7.22 13.53
N LEU A 153 2.92 -7.00 12.58
CA LEU A 153 2.31 -5.68 12.33
C LEU A 153 1.64 -5.10 13.58
N LYS A 154 1.16 -5.95 14.49
CA LYS A 154 0.45 -5.53 15.70
C LYS A 154 1.37 -4.80 16.70
N SER A 155 2.68 -4.91 16.53
CA SER A 155 3.71 -4.22 17.34
C SER A 155 4.03 -2.81 16.85
N PHE A 156 3.43 -2.35 15.75
CA PHE A 156 3.63 -1.01 15.22
C PHE A 156 3.15 0.07 16.21
N THR A 157 4.05 0.98 16.58
CA THR A 157 3.78 2.06 17.55
C THR A 157 4.14 3.48 17.09
N ASP A 158 4.53 3.66 15.83
CA ASP A 158 5.04 4.95 15.36
C ASP A 158 4.00 6.06 15.50
N GLU A 159 4.46 7.24 15.93
CA GLU A 159 3.62 8.42 16.17
C GLU A 159 2.38 8.17 17.07
N GLY A 160 2.51 7.23 18.01
CA GLY A 160 1.47 6.94 19.01
C GLY A 160 0.27 6.17 18.47
N TYR A 161 0.37 5.58 17.28
CA TYR A 161 -0.58 4.55 16.84
C TYR A 161 -0.42 3.28 17.66
N GLU A 162 -1.50 2.59 17.94
CA GLU A 162 -1.49 1.29 18.62
C GLU A 162 -2.49 0.35 17.96
N PHE A 163 -2.18 -0.94 17.93
CA PHE A 163 -3.11 -1.96 17.43
C PHE A 163 -4.37 -2.02 18.30
N ASN A 164 -5.53 -1.87 17.68
CA ASN A 164 -6.82 -1.88 18.34
C ASN A 164 -7.56 -3.19 18.06
N GLN A 165 -7.40 -4.17 18.95
CA GLN A 165 -8.03 -5.48 18.80
C GLN A 165 -9.57 -5.39 18.72
N GLY A 166 -10.20 -4.51 19.51
CA GLY A 166 -11.66 -4.37 19.56
C GLY A 166 -12.28 -3.81 18.27
N LEU A 167 -11.52 -3.06 17.47
CA LEU A 167 -11.95 -2.55 16.17
C LEU A 167 -11.47 -3.39 14.98
N SER A 168 -10.61 -4.38 15.23
CA SER A 168 -10.00 -5.22 14.19
C SER A 168 -10.83 -6.45 13.86
N GLN A 169 -10.63 -6.99 12.66
CA GLN A 169 -11.24 -8.21 12.13
C GLN A 169 -10.17 -9.09 11.48
N PRO A 170 -10.42 -10.38 11.20
CA PRO A 170 -9.39 -11.31 10.70
C PRO A 170 -8.61 -10.88 9.45
N ALA A 171 -9.21 -10.08 8.57
CA ALA A 171 -8.59 -9.54 7.35
C ALA A 171 -8.47 -8.00 7.36
N GLN A 172 -8.72 -7.36 8.51
CA GLN A 172 -8.67 -5.91 8.65
C GLN A 172 -8.09 -5.51 10.01
N LEU A 173 -6.86 -5.00 10.02
CA LEU A 173 -6.20 -4.52 11.24
C LEU A 173 -6.43 -3.03 11.40
N VAL A 174 -6.87 -2.61 12.59
CA VAL A 174 -7.12 -1.21 12.90
C VAL A 174 -6.08 -0.72 13.89
N PHE A 175 -5.43 0.39 13.55
CA PHE A 175 -4.50 1.12 14.40
C PHE A 175 -5.12 2.45 14.79
N THR A 176 -5.09 2.78 16.08
CA THR A 176 -5.70 3.99 16.64
C THR A 176 -4.68 4.86 17.35
N ARG A 177 -4.83 6.17 17.29
CA ARG A 177 -4.12 7.11 18.20
C ARG A 177 -5.06 8.17 18.80
N GLY A 178 -4.70 8.67 19.97
CA GLY A 178 -5.39 9.77 20.68
C GLY A 178 -6.35 9.35 21.78
#